data_AF-A0A7C1C6N5-F1
#
_entry.id   AF-A0A7C1C6N5-F1
#
_cell.length_a   1.000
_cell.length_b   1.000
_cell.length_c   1.000
_cell.angle_alpha   90.00
_cell.angle_beta   90.00
_cell.angle_gamma   90.00
#
_symmetry.space_group_name_H-M   'P 1'
#
loop_
_entity.id
_entity.type
_entity.pdbx_description
1 polymer ?
#
loop_
_entity_poly.entity_id
_entity_poly.type
_entity_poly.pdbx_seq_one_letter_code
_entity_poly.pdbx_strand_id
1 'polypeptide(L)'
;EANREYGIKPVPFEVAGRYESSVINSYFNILVKYGDQHVVLGFDDLIDVRRRGDGRIDVRLNNLEYDLTKSIKKVVYGFQSLGDVFAKVNKPLTLTAIISQGSLPGPLAKMPGNISQVARELVKESDGKLKFVMVDPGREPGKLPALKKRFGIEPMKTVFFANDTFYLYLYLTTGKQNQRIYLTADMSKGEIKKEIAAVLKRSSAGFLKTIGIWTPPQRQPRMAMMGRQPRAQYQMIQQTLMANYNLEKIDLGQGRVPGDVDVLLLIAPQNLTNMERFAIDQYLMKGRAVVALAGNYLLDLSPYSRVLQVKKVKNGLADLLSSYGIKVGQSLVLDKQNEPFPIPVTRNLGGLQVQEIRMLDYPFFVDVRGNGMDKDSPIVANLPAVTMNWVSPLTIDPAKSKGRKVVRLLTSSPDSWLRSSTNIQPDLQRYPQEGFAPGRKMKRELLAVSEQGVFNSYFADRPDPRQVEREKEIKAAAAAKSAKGKAASRQQKTVNLPLGPVIKKSPAAARLVVVGSSEFIDDIVLQISRSTSHDRFLNNMSFVQNSVDWAVEDEDLLAIRSRGSQSRLLIPLTRQQEIFWEWLNYAAALLALVLVSLYGGLRRRKEKPMALDPQA
;
A
#
# COMPACT_ATOMS: atom_id res chain seq x y z
N GLU A 1 -0.31 38.83 6.89
CA GLU A 1 0.84 37.92 6.72
C GLU A 1 0.40 36.46 6.66
N ALA A 2 -0.21 35.92 7.71
CA ALA A 2 -0.69 34.52 7.79
C ALA A 2 -1.45 33.99 6.55
N ASN A 3 -2.40 34.77 6.02
CA ASN A 3 -3.14 34.41 4.81
C ASN A 3 -2.30 34.52 3.52
N ARG A 4 -1.46 35.57 3.39
CA ARG A 4 -0.68 35.83 2.18
C ARG A 4 0.51 34.88 2.03
N GLU A 5 1.15 34.52 3.14
CA GLU A 5 2.37 33.70 3.14
C GLU A 5 2.06 32.20 3.32
N TYR A 6 1.07 31.86 4.16
CA TYR A 6 0.78 30.46 4.52
C TYR A 6 -0.63 29.99 4.15
N GLY A 7 -1.42 30.82 3.46
CA GLY A 7 -2.78 30.46 3.04
C GLY A 7 -3.78 30.29 4.20
N ILE A 8 -3.43 30.74 5.41
CA ILE A 8 -4.26 30.60 6.60
C ILE A 8 -5.49 31.52 6.48
N LYS A 9 -6.67 30.90 6.37
CA LYS A 9 -7.96 31.58 6.28
C LYS A 9 -8.78 31.31 7.55
N PRO A 10 -9.64 32.25 7.96
CA PRO A 10 -10.57 31.99 9.04
C PRO A 10 -11.64 31.00 8.57
N VAL A 11 -12.08 30.13 9.48
CA VAL A 11 -13.18 29.20 9.28
C VAL A 11 -14.45 29.88 9.81
N PRO A 12 -15.53 29.98 9.01
CA PRO A 12 -16.80 30.51 9.47
C PRO A 12 -17.52 29.46 10.35
N PHE A 13 -17.93 29.89 11.54
CA PHE A 13 -18.75 29.10 12.46
C PHE A 13 -20.13 29.72 12.58
N GLU A 14 -21.16 28.95 12.27
CA GLU A 14 -22.54 29.33 12.59
C GLU A 14 -22.82 29.01 14.06
N VAL A 15 -23.11 30.04 14.85
CA VAL A 15 -23.49 29.91 16.25
C VAL A 15 -24.97 30.26 16.36
N ALA A 16 -25.79 29.26 16.66
CA ALA A 16 -27.22 29.43 16.91
C ALA A 16 -27.49 29.41 18.43
N GLY A 17 -27.87 30.57 18.97
CA GLY A 17 -28.46 30.70 20.30
C GLY A 17 -29.99 30.58 20.25
N ARG A 18 -30.66 30.61 21.42
CA ARG A 18 -32.14 30.55 21.48
C ARG A 18 -32.84 31.71 20.76
N TYR A 19 -32.16 32.82 20.52
CA TYR A 19 -32.76 34.06 20.00
C TYR A 19 -31.97 34.69 18.83
N GLU A 20 -30.84 34.12 18.42
CA GLU A 20 -29.99 34.69 17.36
C GLU A 20 -29.15 33.62 16.67
N SER A 21 -28.95 33.75 15.35
CA SER A 21 -27.97 32.99 14.58
C SER A 21 -26.92 33.97 14.06
N SER A 22 -25.65 33.75 14.40
CA SER A 22 -24.55 34.62 13.98
C SER A 22 -23.43 33.78 13.34
N VAL A 23 -22.71 34.37 12.38
CA VAL A 23 -21.53 33.74 11.77
C VAL A 23 -20.29 34.37 12.38
N ILE A 24 -19.50 33.58 13.09
CA ILE A 24 -18.24 34.01 13.69
C ILE A 24 -17.08 33.40 12.89
N ASN A 25 -16.22 34.24 12.34
CA ASN A 25 -15.00 33.81 11.67
C ASN A 25 -13.90 33.58 12.70
N SER A 26 -13.42 32.34 12.84
CA SER A 26 -12.34 32.02 13.78
C SER A 26 -11.16 31.33 13.09
N TYR A 27 -9.95 31.65 13.52
CA TYR A 27 -8.73 31.00 13.04
C TYR A 27 -8.46 29.77 13.89
N PHE A 28 -8.56 28.60 13.29
CA PHE A 28 -8.23 27.33 13.95
C PHE A 28 -7.20 26.59 13.09
N ASN A 29 -5.93 26.97 13.22
CA ASN A 29 -4.85 26.42 12.41
C ASN A 29 -3.56 26.27 13.25
N ILE A 30 -2.77 25.24 12.95
CA ILE A 30 -1.40 25.07 13.46
C ILE A 30 -0.43 25.16 12.28
N LEU A 31 0.46 26.14 12.30
CA LEU A 31 1.55 26.28 11.33
C LEU A 31 2.81 25.60 11.86
N VAL A 32 3.32 24.62 11.12
CA VAL A 32 4.63 24.00 11.34
C VAL A 32 5.58 24.52 10.26
N LYS A 33 6.63 25.25 10.63
CA LYS A 33 7.62 25.84 9.70
C LYS A 33 9.03 25.43 10.09
N TYR A 34 9.85 25.08 9.12
CA TYR A 34 11.29 24.83 9.28
C TYR A 34 12.02 25.30 8.01
N GLY A 35 12.85 26.33 8.16
CA GLY A 35 13.47 27.01 7.02
C GLY A 35 12.44 27.66 6.10
N ASP A 36 12.50 27.32 4.82
CA ASP A 36 11.58 27.77 3.77
C ASP A 36 10.33 26.86 3.64
N GLN A 37 10.34 25.68 4.26
CA GLN A 37 9.24 24.73 4.22
C GLN A 37 8.22 25.03 5.32
N HIS A 38 6.95 24.81 5.01
CA HIS A 38 5.88 24.89 5.99
C HIS A 38 4.71 23.95 5.67
N VAL A 39 3.96 23.59 6.70
CA VAL A 39 2.68 22.88 6.62
C VAL A 39 1.70 23.56 7.57
N VAL A 40 0.46 23.73 7.13
CA VAL A 40 -0.64 24.25 7.95
C VAL A 40 -1.62 23.10 8.18
N LEU A 41 -1.91 22.83 9.45
CA LEU A 41 -3.01 21.95 9.87
C LEU A 41 -4.21 22.83 10.18
N GLY A 42 -5.36 22.57 9.54
CA GLY A 42 -6.58 23.36 9.70
C GLY A 42 -7.64 22.66 10.57
N PHE A 43 -8.82 23.27 10.65
CA PHE A 43 -9.96 22.74 11.42
C PHE A 43 -10.31 21.29 11.06
N ASP A 44 -10.40 20.99 9.76
CA ASP A 44 -10.75 19.64 9.27
C ASP A 44 -9.68 18.59 9.58
N ASP A 45 -8.42 18.99 9.81
CA ASP A 45 -7.34 18.07 10.18
C ASP A 45 -7.37 17.77 11.69
N LEU A 46 -7.68 18.80 12.49
CA LEU A 46 -7.51 18.80 13.94
C LEU A 46 -8.75 18.30 14.69
N ILE A 47 -9.94 18.35 14.09
CA ILE A 47 -11.22 18.11 14.75
C ILE A 47 -11.98 16.96 14.07
N ASP A 48 -12.42 15.98 14.86
CA ASP A 48 -13.36 14.93 14.46
C ASP A 48 -14.75 15.25 15.04
N VAL A 49 -15.76 15.32 14.17
CA VAL A 49 -17.15 15.64 14.54
C VAL A 49 -18.01 14.41 14.30
N ARG A 50 -18.44 13.75 15.38
CA ARG A 50 -19.29 12.56 15.32
C ARG A 50 -20.72 12.86 15.72
N ARG A 51 -21.68 12.39 14.95
CA ARG A 51 -23.10 12.40 15.34
C ARG A 51 -23.40 11.11 16.10
N ARG A 52 -23.77 11.22 17.37
CA ARG A 52 -24.24 10.09 18.17
C ARG A 52 -25.64 9.66 17.69
N GLY A 53 -25.99 8.39 17.92
CA GLY A 53 -27.29 7.84 17.55
C GLY A 53 -28.49 8.50 18.25
N ASP A 54 -28.25 9.28 19.32
CA ASP A 54 -29.24 10.11 20.01
C ASP A 54 -29.36 11.54 19.42
N GLY A 55 -28.69 11.81 18.30
CA GLY A 55 -28.72 13.12 17.62
C GLY A 55 -27.74 14.14 18.19
N ARG A 56 -27.04 13.87 19.30
CA ARG A 56 -26.03 14.79 19.85
C ARG A 56 -24.75 14.78 19.00
N ILE A 57 -24.10 15.93 18.91
CA ILE A 57 -22.81 16.09 18.23
C ILE A 57 -21.70 15.96 19.27
N ASP A 58 -20.76 15.05 19.04
CA ASP A 58 -19.56 14.82 19.84
C ASP A 58 -18.37 15.36 19.04
N VAL A 59 -17.77 16.45 19.52
CA VAL A 59 -16.62 17.10 18.88
C VAL A 59 -15.39 16.71 19.68
N ARG A 60 -14.39 16.13 19.01
CA ARG A 60 -13.14 15.69 19.64
C ARG A 60 -11.96 16.19 18.84
N LEU A 61 -10.81 16.31 19.50
CA LEU A 61 -9.55 16.40 18.79
C LEU A 61 -9.32 15.08 18.06
N ASN A 62 -8.92 15.18 16.79
CA ASN A 62 -8.43 14.04 16.02
C ASN A 62 -7.09 13.54 16.61
N ASN A 63 -6.37 12.64 15.94
CA ASN A 63 -5.05 12.17 16.38
C ASN A 63 -3.96 13.24 16.24
N LEU A 64 -4.07 14.31 17.04
CA LEU A 64 -3.21 15.50 17.00
C LEU A 64 -1.73 15.16 17.13
N GLU A 65 -1.39 14.20 17.99
CA GLU A 65 -0.01 13.76 18.18
C GLU A 65 0.56 13.18 16.88
N TYR A 66 -0.22 12.34 16.18
CA TYR A 66 0.15 11.80 14.89
C TYR A 66 0.26 12.90 13.82
N ASP A 67 -0.75 13.76 13.68
CA ASP A 67 -0.78 14.79 12.63
C ASP A 67 0.30 15.85 12.80
N LEU A 68 0.60 16.23 14.05
CA LEU A 68 1.68 17.14 14.36
C LEU A 68 3.05 16.49 14.12
N THR A 69 3.27 15.26 14.59
CA THR A 69 4.54 14.53 14.37
C THR A 69 4.81 14.31 12.89
N LYS A 70 3.78 13.92 12.13
CA LYS A 70 3.80 13.80 10.68
C LYS A 70 4.18 15.12 10.02
N SER A 71 3.51 16.20 10.39
CA SER A 71 3.79 17.54 9.83
C SER A 71 5.23 17.94 10.11
N ILE A 72 5.71 17.79 11.34
CA ILE A 72 7.10 18.07 11.72
C ILE A 72 8.08 17.22 10.89
N LYS A 73 7.85 15.90 10.80
CA LYS A 73 8.69 15.02 9.96
C LYS A 73 8.71 15.51 8.51
N LYS A 74 7.56 15.90 7.94
CA LYS A 74 7.47 16.40 6.57
C LYS A 74 8.25 17.69 6.36
N VAL A 75 8.13 18.67 7.26
CA VAL A 75 8.83 19.95 7.09
C VAL A 75 10.34 19.80 7.35
N VAL A 76 10.74 18.99 8.33
CA VAL A 76 12.16 18.75 8.65
C VAL A 76 12.87 17.87 7.61
N TYR A 77 12.15 16.93 6.98
CA TYR A 77 12.71 15.94 6.06
C TYR A 77 12.34 16.13 4.58
N GLY A 78 11.40 17.03 4.28
CA GLY A 78 10.87 17.27 2.94
C GLY A 78 11.88 17.90 1.98
N PHE A 79 12.88 18.61 2.51
CA PHE A 79 13.96 19.19 1.72
C PHE A 79 15.31 19.02 2.43
N GLN A 80 15.94 17.85 2.24
CA GLN A 80 17.35 17.66 2.59
C GLN A 80 18.14 17.40 1.31
N SER A 81 19.13 18.25 1.08
CA SER A 81 20.12 18.13 0.02
C SER A 81 21.05 16.93 0.30
N LEU A 82 21.83 16.51 -0.70
CA LEU A 82 22.89 15.52 -0.46
C LEU A 82 23.95 16.05 0.52
N GLY A 83 24.22 17.35 0.53
CA GLY A 83 25.08 18.01 1.52
C GLY A 83 24.61 17.74 2.95
N ASP A 84 23.31 17.83 3.21
CA ASP A 84 22.72 17.55 4.52
C ASP A 84 22.88 16.09 4.93
N VAL A 85 22.82 15.15 3.98
CA VAL A 85 23.13 13.74 4.23
C VAL A 85 24.56 13.61 4.72
N PHE A 86 25.53 14.18 3.99
CA PHE A 86 26.93 14.10 4.35
C PHE A 86 27.21 14.79 5.69
N ALA A 87 26.57 15.91 6.00
CA ALA A 87 26.67 16.59 7.29
C ALA A 87 26.32 15.66 8.47
N LYS A 88 25.28 14.83 8.32
CA LYS A 88 24.78 13.91 9.35
C LYS A 88 25.49 12.55 9.42
N VAL A 89 26.37 12.23 8.47
CA VAL A 89 27.06 10.95 8.41
C VAL A 89 28.22 10.94 9.42
N ASN A 90 28.10 10.05 10.42
CA ASN A 90 29.11 9.88 11.49
C ASN A 90 30.15 8.78 11.20
N LYS A 91 30.00 8.04 10.09
CA LYS A 91 30.90 6.94 9.71
C LYS A 91 31.48 7.20 8.32
N PRO A 92 32.77 6.89 8.06
CA PRO A 92 33.36 7.11 6.75
C PRO A 92 32.64 6.28 5.68
N LEU A 93 32.27 6.94 4.58
CA LEU A 93 31.63 6.32 3.43
C LEU A 93 32.69 5.97 2.39
N THR A 94 32.61 4.78 1.81
CA THR A 94 33.48 4.41 0.68
C THR A 94 32.65 3.95 -0.51
N LEU A 95 32.72 4.68 -1.61
CA LEU A 95 32.17 4.30 -2.90
C LEU A 95 33.23 3.47 -3.65
N THR A 96 32.98 2.17 -3.81
CA THR A 96 33.89 1.23 -4.47
C THR A 96 33.34 0.84 -5.84
N ALA A 97 34.08 1.17 -6.90
CA ALA A 97 33.81 0.74 -8.27
C ALA A 97 34.73 -0.43 -8.63
N ILE A 98 34.16 -1.58 -9.01
CA ILE A 98 34.89 -2.77 -9.44
C ILE A 98 34.62 -2.97 -10.93
N ILE A 99 35.60 -2.63 -11.77
CA ILE A 99 35.38 -2.50 -13.22
C ILE A 99 36.54 -3.07 -14.03
N SER A 100 36.26 -3.99 -14.94
CA SER A 100 37.25 -4.53 -15.90
C SER A 100 37.42 -3.62 -17.11
N GLN A 101 38.22 -2.55 -16.98
CA GLN A 101 38.25 -1.48 -17.99
C GLN A 101 38.62 -1.97 -19.40
N GLY A 102 39.51 -2.96 -19.50
CA GLY A 102 39.97 -3.51 -20.77
C GLY A 102 39.01 -4.48 -21.45
N SER A 103 38.02 -5.04 -20.75
CA SER A 103 37.06 -6.01 -21.31
C SER A 103 35.61 -5.50 -21.33
N LEU A 104 35.41 -4.20 -21.13
CA LEU A 104 34.08 -3.61 -21.21
C LEU A 104 33.56 -3.58 -22.66
N PRO A 105 32.35 -4.09 -22.91
CA PRO A 105 31.65 -3.96 -24.19
C PRO A 105 31.45 -2.49 -24.61
N GLY A 106 31.36 -2.24 -25.91
CA GLY A 106 31.23 -0.90 -26.50
C GLY A 106 30.25 0.06 -25.81
N PRO A 107 28.98 -0.32 -25.55
CA PRO A 107 28.02 0.55 -24.84
C PRO A 107 28.48 0.96 -23.43
N LEU A 108 29.28 0.13 -22.76
CA LEU A 108 29.77 0.34 -21.40
C LEU A 108 31.10 1.10 -21.34
N ALA A 109 31.77 1.35 -22.46
CA ALA A 109 33.11 1.95 -22.49
C ALA A 109 33.18 3.33 -21.81
N LYS A 110 32.07 4.09 -21.82
CA LYS A 110 31.97 5.40 -21.17
C LYS A 110 31.69 5.33 -19.65
N MET A 111 31.25 4.17 -19.16
CA MET A 111 30.78 3.99 -17.79
C MET A 111 31.87 4.27 -16.72
N PRO A 112 33.12 3.78 -16.84
CA PRO A 112 34.17 4.09 -15.85
C PRO A 112 34.42 5.59 -15.71
N GLY A 113 34.44 6.31 -16.83
CA GLY A 113 34.63 7.76 -16.86
C GLY A 113 33.46 8.52 -16.23
N ASN A 114 32.23 8.13 -16.57
CA ASN A 114 31.02 8.71 -15.97
C ASN A 114 30.98 8.50 -14.45
N ILE A 115 31.22 7.28 -13.98
CA ILE A 115 31.27 6.95 -12.54
C ILE A 115 32.36 7.77 -11.85
N SER A 116 33.57 7.81 -12.42
CA SER A 116 34.70 8.53 -11.82
C SER A 116 34.43 10.03 -11.70
N GLN A 117 33.78 10.64 -12.69
CA GLN A 117 33.41 12.04 -12.62
C GLN A 117 32.36 12.31 -11.53
N VAL A 118 31.26 11.55 -11.53
CA VAL A 118 30.20 11.69 -10.52
C VAL A 118 30.76 11.45 -9.12
N ALA A 119 31.63 10.46 -8.95
CA ALA A 119 32.28 10.17 -7.68
C ALA A 119 33.16 11.33 -7.21
N ARG A 120 33.95 11.96 -8.09
CA ARG A 120 34.76 13.15 -7.73
C ARG A 120 33.89 14.33 -7.31
N GLU A 121 32.79 14.58 -8.02
CA GLU A 121 31.82 15.62 -7.66
C GLU A 121 31.23 15.37 -6.27
N LEU A 122 30.81 14.13 -5.98
CA LEU A 122 30.27 13.75 -4.68
C LEU A 122 31.31 13.78 -3.55
N VAL A 123 32.56 13.39 -3.81
CA VAL A 123 33.66 13.50 -2.84
C VAL A 123 33.88 14.96 -2.46
N LYS A 124 33.88 15.87 -3.43
CA LYS A 124 33.98 17.32 -3.20
C LYS A 124 32.79 17.87 -2.42
N GLU A 125 31.57 17.45 -2.77
CA GLU A 125 30.32 17.83 -2.07
C GLU A 125 30.25 17.30 -0.63
N SER A 126 30.95 16.19 -0.35
CA SER A 126 30.93 15.53 0.97
C SER A 126 31.91 16.08 2.01
N ASP A 127 32.74 17.07 1.63
CA ASP A 127 33.81 17.62 2.48
C ASP A 127 34.71 16.53 3.10
N GLY A 128 35.16 15.58 2.27
CA GLY A 128 36.06 14.49 2.67
C GLY A 128 35.41 13.30 3.39
N LYS A 129 34.09 13.33 3.66
CA LYS A 129 33.37 12.23 4.32
C LYS A 129 33.13 11.01 3.42
N LEU A 130 33.13 11.22 2.09
CA LEU A 130 33.08 10.16 1.09
C LEU A 130 34.46 9.93 0.48
N LYS A 131 34.87 8.67 0.41
CA LYS A 131 36.06 8.23 -0.34
C LYS A 131 35.64 7.44 -1.56
N PHE A 132 36.33 7.64 -2.69
CA PHE A 132 36.12 6.86 -3.90
C PHE A 132 37.31 5.94 -4.16
N VAL A 133 37.04 4.66 -4.43
CA VAL A 133 38.04 3.65 -4.77
C VAL A 133 37.58 2.94 -6.04
N MET A 134 38.47 2.86 -7.04
CA MET A 134 38.24 2.07 -8.24
C MET A 134 39.25 0.93 -8.30
N VAL A 135 38.78 -0.29 -8.54
CA VAL A 135 39.60 -1.50 -8.65
C VAL A 135 39.32 -2.18 -9.98
N ASP A 136 40.37 -2.53 -10.72
CA ASP A 136 40.26 -3.30 -11.97
C ASP A 136 40.73 -4.74 -11.72
N PRO A 137 39.81 -5.73 -11.65
CA PRO A 137 40.18 -7.12 -11.45
C PRO A 137 41.00 -7.74 -12.59
N GLY A 138 40.95 -7.16 -13.80
CA GLY A 138 41.73 -7.61 -14.95
C GLY A 138 43.19 -7.18 -14.87
N ARG A 139 43.47 -6.03 -14.20
CA ARG A 139 44.84 -5.56 -13.95
C ARG A 139 45.40 -6.05 -12.61
N GLU A 140 44.52 -6.33 -11.65
CA GLU A 140 44.88 -6.77 -10.30
C GLU A 140 44.23 -8.12 -9.93
N PRO A 141 44.55 -9.22 -10.64
CA PRO A 141 43.88 -10.51 -10.46
C PRO A 141 44.02 -11.09 -9.05
N GLY A 142 45.12 -10.77 -8.35
CA GLY A 142 45.34 -11.18 -6.95
C GLY A 142 44.31 -10.63 -5.95
N LYS A 143 43.61 -9.52 -6.28
CA LYS A 143 42.54 -8.97 -5.43
C LYS A 143 41.18 -9.63 -5.65
N LEU A 144 40.99 -10.35 -6.77
CA LEU A 144 39.69 -10.90 -7.15
C LEU A 144 39.09 -11.86 -6.11
N PRO A 145 39.83 -12.80 -5.49
CA PRO A 145 39.26 -13.67 -4.45
C PRO A 145 38.73 -12.89 -3.24
N ALA A 146 39.45 -11.86 -2.81
CA ALA A 146 39.02 -11.00 -1.71
C ALA A 146 37.78 -10.16 -2.07
N LEU A 147 37.71 -9.65 -3.30
CA LEU A 147 36.54 -8.92 -3.81
C LEU A 147 35.31 -9.83 -3.93
N LYS A 148 35.47 -11.06 -4.42
CA LYS A 148 34.40 -12.07 -4.47
C LYS A 148 33.89 -12.38 -3.07
N LYS A 149 34.78 -12.63 -2.10
CA LYS A 149 34.39 -12.92 -0.71
C LYS A 149 33.69 -11.73 -0.04
N ARG A 150 34.16 -10.50 -0.27
CA ARG A 150 33.64 -9.30 0.41
C ARG A 150 32.36 -8.76 -0.22
N PHE A 151 32.24 -8.79 -1.54
CA PHE A 151 31.17 -8.13 -2.30
C PHE A 151 30.26 -9.11 -3.05
N GLY A 152 30.56 -10.41 -3.08
CA GLY A 152 29.74 -11.41 -3.78
C GLY A 152 29.66 -11.15 -5.29
N ILE A 153 30.72 -10.63 -5.90
CA ILE A 153 30.74 -10.31 -7.34
C ILE A 153 30.91 -11.57 -8.20
N GLU A 154 30.27 -11.58 -9.35
CA GLU A 154 30.34 -12.64 -10.36
C GLU A 154 30.67 -12.04 -11.73
N PRO A 155 31.34 -12.79 -12.62
CA PRO A 155 31.59 -12.31 -13.98
C PRO A 155 30.27 -12.10 -14.74
N MET A 156 30.16 -10.98 -15.45
CA MET A 156 29.01 -10.65 -16.30
C MET A 156 29.28 -10.99 -17.76
N LYS A 157 28.21 -11.26 -18.52
CA LYS A 157 28.24 -11.48 -19.98
C LYS A 157 27.24 -10.54 -20.67
N THR A 158 27.55 -10.15 -21.91
CA THR A 158 26.65 -9.33 -22.75
C THR A 158 25.47 -10.14 -23.28
N VAL A 159 25.73 -11.37 -23.69
CA VAL A 159 24.78 -12.35 -24.22
C VAL A 159 25.09 -13.71 -23.61
N PHE A 160 24.10 -14.60 -23.50
CA PHE A 160 24.26 -15.90 -22.86
C PHE A 160 25.42 -16.72 -23.44
N PHE A 161 25.57 -16.69 -24.78
CA PHE A 161 26.60 -17.43 -25.52
C PHE A 161 27.94 -16.70 -25.68
N ALA A 162 28.11 -15.51 -25.09
CA ALA A 162 29.40 -14.80 -25.17
C ALA A 162 30.47 -15.53 -24.33
N ASN A 163 31.68 -15.64 -24.90
CA ASN A 163 32.85 -16.17 -24.18
C ASN A 163 33.53 -15.11 -23.32
N ASP A 164 33.44 -13.84 -23.70
CA ASP A 164 34.03 -12.74 -22.96
C ASP A 164 33.21 -12.40 -21.71
N THR A 165 33.92 -12.19 -20.60
CA THR A 165 33.33 -11.78 -19.34
C THR A 165 33.95 -10.49 -18.83
N PHE A 166 33.19 -9.73 -18.06
CA PHE A 166 33.65 -8.48 -17.46
C PHE A 166 33.03 -8.28 -16.07
N TYR A 167 33.64 -7.43 -15.27
CA TYR A 167 33.05 -6.95 -14.01
C TYR A 167 32.64 -5.49 -14.17
N LEU A 168 31.44 -5.15 -13.70
CA LEU A 168 30.96 -3.77 -13.60
C LEU A 168 30.02 -3.67 -12.39
N TYR A 169 30.61 -3.32 -11.25
CA TYR A 169 29.89 -3.18 -9.99
C TYR A 169 30.20 -1.86 -9.31
N LEU A 170 29.20 -1.30 -8.65
CA LEU A 170 29.33 -0.10 -7.81
C LEU A 170 28.72 -0.39 -6.44
N TYR A 171 29.47 -0.12 -5.38
CA TYR A 171 29.05 -0.37 -4.00
C TYR A 171 29.26 0.88 -3.15
N LEU A 172 28.29 1.21 -2.31
CA LEU A 172 28.47 2.13 -1.19
C LEU A 172 28.71 1.31 0.07
N THR A 173 29.85 1.52 0.71
CA THR A 173 30.24 0.88 1.97
C THR A 173 30.07 1.85 3.12
N THR A 174 29.33 1.45 4.15
CA THR A 174 29.17 2.20 5.41
C THR A 174 29.52 1.27 6.57
N GLY A 175 30.68 1.47 7.20
CA GLY A 175 31.18 0.53 8.20
C GLY A 175 31.39 -0.88 7.62
N LYS A 176 30.61 -1.86 8.09
CA LYS A 176 30.64 -3.26 7.60
C LYS A 176 29.59 -3.58 6.53
N GLN A 177 28.66 -2.66 6.27
CA GLN A 177 27.54 -2.85 5.35
C GLN A 177 27.94 -2.44 3.93
N ASN A 178 27.80 -3.35 2.97
CA ASN A 178 28.03 -3.09 1.55
C ASN A 178 26.68 -3.03 0.82
N GLN A 179 26.30 -1.88 0.28
CA GLN A 179 25.08 -1.72 -0.51
C GLN A 179 25.43 -1.59 -1.99
N ARG A 180 24.88 -2.47 -2.83
CA ARG A 180 25.10 -2.45 -4.28
C ARG A 180 24.24 -1.38 -4.94
N ILE A 181 24.86 -0.59 -5.82
CA ILE A 181 24.18 0.32 -6.75
C ILE A 181 24.07 -0.40 -8.10
N TYR A 182 22.86 -0.46 -8.65
CA TYR A 182 22.58 -1.20 -9.88
C TYR A 182 22.65 -0.26 -11.08
N LEU A 183 23.59 -0.54 -11.99
CA LEU A 183 23.83 0.26 -13.18
C LEU A 183 23.14 -0.36 -14.42
N THR A 184 22.78 0.49 -15.37
CA THR A 184 22.34 0.12 -16.71
C THR A 184 23.35 0.62 -17.75
N ALA A 185 23.31 0.11 -18.97
CA ALA A 185 24.37 0.34 -19.95
C ALA A 185 24.52 1.80 -20.40
N ASP A 186 23.39 2.50 -20.59
CA ASP A 186 23.33 3.84 -21.15
C ASP A 186 23.04 4.92 -20.09
N MET A 187 23.30 4.60 -18.82
CA MET A 187 23.07 5.53 -17.71
C MET A 187 23.88 6.84 -17.88
N SER A 188 23.17 7.96 -17.86
CA SER A 188 23.75 9.29 -17.84
C SER A 188 24.43 9.59 -16.49
N LYS A 189 25.30 10.61 -16.47
CA LYS A 189 25.93 11.08 -15.21
C LYS A 189 24.88 11.47 -14.16
N GLY A 190 23.79 12.11 -14.59
CA GLY A 190 22.69 12.49 -13.71
C GLY A 190 21.97 11.30 -13.08
N GLU A 191 21.68 10.26 -13.87
CA GLU A 191 21.07 9.02 -13.35
C GLU A 191 22.00 8.27 -12.40
N ILE A 192 23.30 8.21 -12.69
CA ILE A 192 24.29 7.62 -11.78
C ILE A 192 24.32 8.39 -10.45
N LYS A 193 24.33 9.74 -10.51
CA LYS A 193 24.27 10.59 -9.30
C LYS A 193 22.98 10.32 -8.52
N LYS A 194 21.83 10.20 -9.19
CA LYS A 194 20.53 9.88 -8.58
C LYS A 194 20.56 8.52 -7.86
N GLU A 195 21.11 7.48 -8.50
CA GLU A 195 21.22 6.14 -7.92
C GLU A 195 22.16 6.08 -6.70
N ILE A 196 23.28 6.80 -6.74
CA ILE A 196 24.18 6.91 -5.56
C ILE A 196 23.47 7.67 -4.43
N ALA A 197 22.81 8.79 -4.76
CA ALA A 197 22.07 9.60 -3.80
C ALA A 197 20.95 8.80 -3.12
N ALA A 198 20.23 7.97 -3.87
CA ALA A 198 19.20 7.09 -3.36
C ALA A 198 19.71 6.15 -2.27
N VAL A 199 20.88 5.52 -2.50
CA VAL A 199 21.51 4.62 -1.53
C VAL A 199 22.02 5.38 -0.30
N LEU A 200 22.55 6.59 -0.49
CA LEU A 200 22.97 7.48 0.60
C LEU A 200 21.80 7.89 1.49
N LYS A 201 20.73 8.44 0.90
CA LYS A 201 19.53 8.89 1.62
C LYS A 201 18.87 7.78 2.43
N ARG A 202 18.85 6.56 1.89
CA ARG A 202 18.36 5.38 2.62
C ARG A 202 19.20 4.97 3.81
N SER A 203 20.52 5.15 3.68
CA SER A 203 21.46 4.76 4.72
C SER A 203 21.52 5.79 5.86
N SER A 204 20.92 6.96 5.66
CA SER A 204 20.78 8.03 6.66
C SER A 204 19.37 8.08 7.26
N ALA A 205 19.27 8.37 8.56
CA ALA A 205 18.00 8.70 9.20
C ALA A 205 17.52 10.11 8.78
N GLY A 206 16.19 10.30 8.75
CA GLY A 206 15.59 11.63 8.57
C GLY A 206 15.36 12.08 7.11
N PHE A 207 14.98 11.15 6.24
CA PHE A 207 14.43 11.44 4.90
C PHE A 207 13.02 10.91 4.78
N LEU A 208 12.16 11.64 4.07
CA LEU A 208 10.88 11.10 3.63
C LEU A 208 11.12 9.90 2.72
N LYS A 209 10.47 8.78 3.03
CA LYS A 209 10.56 7.57 2.24
C LYS A 209 9.89 7.78 0.87
N THR A 210 10.43 7.15 -0.16
CA THR A 210 9.87 7.21 -1.50
C THR A 210 9.07 5.95 -1.83
N ILE A 211 7.81 6.12 -2.18
CA ILE A 211 6.93 5.03 -2.64
C ILE A 211 6.90 5.07 -4.16
N GLY A 212 7.32 3.98 -4.78
CA GLY A 212 7.15 3.74 -6.20
C GLY A 212 5.77 3.12 -6.42
N ILE A 213 4.86 3.86 -7.04
CA ILE A 213 3.50 3.39 -7.32
C ILE A 213 3.36 2.93 -8.77
N TRP A 214 2.95 1.68 -8.94
CA TRP A 214 2.52 1.17 -10.24
C TRP A 214 1.01 0.95 -10.20
N THR A 215 0.33 1.54 -11.19
CA THR A 215 -1.09 1.31 -11.47
C THR A 215 -1.21 0.90 -12.94
N PRO A 216 -2.26 0.15 -13.33
CA PRO A 216 -2.46 -0.20 -14.73
C PRO A 216 -2.57 1.06 -15.57
N PRO A 217 -1.95 1.09 -16.77
CA PRO A 217 -2.12 2.22 -17.66
C PRO A 217 -3.60 2.38 -17.99
N GLN A 218 -4.15 3.56 -17.69
CA GLN A 218 -5.49 3.94 -18.14
C GLN A 218 -5.46 3.95 -19.67
N ARG A 219 -6.13 2.96 -20.28
CA ARG A 219 -6.40 3.05 -21.72
C ARG A 219 -7.34 4.23 -21.89
N GLN A 220 -6.86 5.29 -22.55
CA GLN A 220 -7.74 6.37 -22.99
C GLN A 220 -8.87 5.71 -23.80
N PRO A 221 -10.11 5.71 -23.31
CA PRO A 221 -11.19 5.19 -24.11
C PRO A 221 -11.28 6.10 -25.35
N ARG A 222 -11.73 5.55 -26.49
CA ARG A 222 -12.16 6.36 -27.66
C ARG A 222 -13.11 7.52 -27.26
N MET A 223 -13.68 7.49 -26.06
CA MET A 223 -14.54 8.52 -25.47
C MET A 223 -13.87 9.81 -24.99
N ALA A 224 -12.53 9.90 -24.91
CA ALA A 224 -11.88 11.21 -24.73
C ALA A 224 -12.19 12.16 -25.90
N MET A 225 -12.47 11.61 -27.11
CA MET A 225 -12.97 12.34 -28.28
C MET A 225 -14.43 12.82 -28.14
N MET A 226 -15.15 12.39 -27.10
CA MET A 226 -16.57 12.73 -26.86
C MET A 226 -16.74 13.64 -25.63
N GLY A 227 -15.66 14.27 -25.17
CA GLY A 227 -15.68 15.26 -24.07
C GLY A 227 -15.87 14.68 -22.66
N ARG A 228 -15.92 13.36 -22.49
CA ARG A 228 -16.01 12.72 -21.17
C ARG A 228 -14.62 12.40 -20.63
N GLN A 229 -14.24 13.05 -19.53
CA GLN A 229 -12.96 12.81 -18.87
C GLN A 229 -12.86 11.34 -18.37
N PRO A 230 -11.69 10.70 -18.49
CA PRO A 230 -11.45 9.40 -17.89
C PRO A 230 -11.70 9.48 -16.38
N ARG A 231 -12.47 8.53 -15.82
CA ARG A 231 -12.65 8.45 -14.36
C ARG A 231 -11.31 8.14 -13.71
N ALA A 232 -10.84 9.02 -12.83
CA ALA A 232 -9.68 8.77 -12.00
C ALA A 232 -9.88 7.47 -11.19
N GLN A 233 -8.82 6.68 -11.09
CA GLN A 233 -8.79 5.47 -10.26
C GLN A 233 -7.61 5.61 -9.32
N TYR A 234 -7.83 5.26 -8.05
CA TYR A 234 -6.82 5.26 -7.00
C TYR A 234 -6.19 6.65 -6.75
N GLN A 235 -6.89 7.74 -7.07
CA GLN A 235 -6.39 9.08 -6.82
C GLN A 235 -6.47 9.44 -5.33
N MET A 236 -7.53 9.00 -4.63
CA MET A 236 -7.68 9.28 -3.20
C MET A 236 -6.54 8.68 -2.38
N ILE A 237 -6.17 7.42 -2.66
CA ILE A 237 -5.05 6.76 -1.98
C ILE A 237 -3.72 7.43 -2.28
N GLN A 238 -3.50 7.89 -3.51
CA GLN A 238 -2.28 8.61 -3.89
C GLN A 238 -2.15 9.92 -3.12
N GLN A 239 -3.22 10.73 -3.04
CA GLN A 239 -3.24 11.96 -2.26
C GLN A 239 -2.96 11.70 -0.77
N THR A 240 -3.54 10.63 -0.24
CA THR A 240 -3.37 10.20 1.16
C THR A 240 -1.93 9.76 1.46
N LEU A 241 -1.25 9.12 0.52
CA LEU A 241 0.17 8.76 0.64
C LEU A 241 1.08 9.97 0.44
N MET A 242 0.80 10.87 -0.50
CA MET A 242 1.58 12.10 -0.73
C MET A 242 1.60 13.04 0.49
N ALA A 243 0.66 12.87 1.42
CA ALA A 243 0.70 13.58 2.68
C ALA A 243 1.95 13.25 3.52
N ASN A 244 2.45 12.01 3.43
CA ASN A 244 3.50 11.47 4.32
C ASN A 244 4.78 11.04 3.59
N TYR A 245 4.72 10.80 2.28
CA TYR A 245 5.80 10.20 1.51
C TYR A 245 6.04 10.94 0.20
N ASN A 246 7.22 10.74 -0.36
CA ASN A 246 7.48 11.10 -1.75
C ASN A 246 6.87 10.01 -2.65
N LEU A 247 5.90 10.36 -3.49
CA LEU A 247 5.25 9.41 -4.38
C LEU A 247 5.83 9.54 -5.79
N GLU A 248 6.38 8.45 -6.33
CA GLU A 248 6.90 8.40 -7.70
C GLU A 248 6.09 7.37 -8.50
N LYS A 249 5.48 7.81 -9.60
CA LYS A 249 4.87 6.87 -10.55
C LYS A 249 5.99 6.15 -11.30
N ILE A 250 5.97 4.83 -11.27
CA ILE A 250 7.04 4.01 -11.83
C ILE A 250 6.64 3.34 -13.14
N ASP A 251 7.61 3.27 -14.04
CA ASP A 251 7.56 2.44 -15.24
C ASP A 251 8.45 1.21 -15.03
N LEU A 252 7.83 0.03 -15.11
CA LEU A 252 8.51 -1.26 -14.94
C LEU A 252 9.00 -1.85 -16.27
N GLY A 253 8.68 -1.22 -17.41
CA GLY A 253 9.00 -1.70 -18.75
C GLY A 253 10.50 -1.81 -19.02
N GLN A 254 11.34 -1.10 -18.26
CA GLN A 254 12.80 -1.18 -18.35
C GLN A 254 13.39 -2.35 -17.54
N GLY A 255 12.57 -3.20 -16.92
CA GLY A 255 13.07 -4.35 -16.16
C GLY A 255 13.71 -3.99 -14.81
N ARG A 256 13.51 -2.75 -14.33
CA ARG A 256 13.96 -2.29 -13.01
C ARG A 256 12.98 -1.32 -12.38
N VAL A 257 13.02 -1.27 -11.06
CA VAL A 257 12.51 -0.15 -10.27
C VAL A 257 13.68 0.83 -10.03
N PRO A 258 13.45 2.15 -10.11
CA PRO A 258 14.46 3.16 -9.78
C PRO A 258 15.07 2.96 -8.39
N GLY A 259 16.34 3.33 -8.26
CA GLY A 259 17.08 3.11 -7.03
C GLY A 259 16.54 3.87 -5.84
N ASP A 260 15.91 5.03 -6.01
CA ASP A 260 15.36 5.89 -4.95
C ASP A 260 14.06 5.37 -4.34
N VAL A 261 13.39 4.42 -4.97
CA VAL A 261 12.18 3.80 -4.44
C VAL A 261 12.49 2.89 -3.25
N ASP A 262 11.89 3.17 -2.10
CA ASP A 262 12.04 2.40 -0.86
C ASP A 262 11.01 1.28 -0.73
N VAL A 263 9.78 1.53 -1.17
CA VAL A 263 8.69 0.54 -1.25
C VAL A 263 8.04 0.58 -2.61
N LEU A 264 7.81 -0.60 -3.18
CA LEU A 264 7.06 -0.79 -4.40
C LEU A 264 5.59 -1.09 -4.09
N LEU A 265 4.70 -0.14 -4.35
CA LEU A 265 3.25 -0.32 -4.21
C LEU A 265 2.64 -0.66 -5.59
N LEU A 266 2.13 -1.89 -5.71
CA LEU A 266 1.47 -2.40 -6.91
C LEU A 266 -0.04 -2.42 -6.67
N ILE A 267 -0.77 -1.53 -7.34
CA ILE A 267 -2.23 -1.48 -7.27
C ILE A 267 -2.80 -2.12 -8.51
N ALA A 268 -3.73 -3.08 -8.34
CA ALA A 268 -4.45 -3.74 -9.43
C ALA A 268 -3.54 -4.31 -10.56
N PRO A 269 -2.43 -5.02 -10.25
CA PRO A 269 -1.48 -5.48 -11.25
C PRO A 269 -2.11 -6.37 -12.31
N GLN A 270 -2.11 -5.91 -13.56
CA GLN A 270 -2.71 -6.60 -14.71
C GLN A 270 -1.94 -6.30 -15.99
N ASN A 271 -2.03 -7.20 -16.97
CA ASN A 271 -1.37 -7.08 -18.27
C ASN A 271 0.15 -6.89 -18.18
N LEU A 272 0.79 -7.43 -17.14
CA LEU A 272 2.22 -7.33 -16.94
C LEU A 272 2.96 -8.22 -17.94
N THR A 273 3.94 -7.61 -18.61
CA THR A 273 4.94 -8.29 -19.43
C THR A 273 5.92 -9.08 -18.56
N ASN A 274 6.66 -10.00 -19.16
CA ASN A 274 7.73 -10.72 -18.46
C ASN A 274 8.83 -9.76 -17.95
N MET A 275 9.08 -8.65 -18.65
CA MET A 275 10.05 -7.63 -18.23
C MET A 275 9.59 -6.91 -16.96
N GLU A 276 8.31 -6.53 -16.88
CA GLU A 276 7.77 -5.87 -15.69
C GLU A 276 7.70 -6.83 -14.50
N ARG A 277 7.31 -8.10 -14.72
CA ARG A 277 7.38 -9.13 -13.67
C ARG A 277 8.81 -9.34 -13.18
N PHE A 278 9.79 -9.30 -14.08
CA PHE A 278 11.20 -9.36 -13.74
C PHE A 278 11.65 -8.17 -12.89
N ALA A 279 11.20 -6.95 -13.22
CA ALA A 279 11.49 -5.77 -12.42
C ALA A 279 10.99 -5.93 -10.97
N ILE A 280 9.76 -6.42 -10.80
CA ILE A 280 9.13 -6.66 -9.49
C ILE A 280 9.88 -7.75 -8.72
N ASP A 281 10.15 -8.89 -9.37
CA ASP A 281 10.86 -10.01 -8.78
C ASP A 281 12.25 -9.56 -8.30
N GLN A 282 13.04 -8.94 -9.18
CA GLN A 282 14.39 -8.51 -8.84
C GLN A 282 14.40 -7.36 -7.82
N TYR A 283 13.33 -6.59 -7.70
CA TYR A 283 13.20 -5.61 -6.62
C TYR A 283 13.09 -6.31 -5.26
N LEU A 284 12.23 -7.31 -5.14
CA LEU A 284 12.13 -8.14 -3.93
C LEU A 284 13.43 -8.91 -3.64
N MET A 285 14.05 -9.49 -4.68
CA MET A 285 15.32 -10.21 -4.55
C MET A 285 16.48 -9.33 -4.07
N LYS A 286 16.39 -8.01 -4.23
CA LYS A 286 17.36 -7.05 -3.66
C LYS A 286 17.18 -6.82 -2.16
N GLY A 287 16.24 -7.51 -1.50
CA GLY A 287 15.94 -7.31 -0.08
C GLY A 287 14.97 -6.17 0.18
N ARG A 288 14.24 -5.73 -0.86
CA ARG A 288 13.35 -4.56 -0.79
C ARG A 288 11.92 -4.98 -0.55
N ALA A 289 11.06 -4.02 -0.25
CA ALA A 289 9.70 -4.30 0.18
C ALA A 289 8.67 -4.06 -0.93
N VAL A 290 7.78 -5.04 -1.14
CA VAL A 290 6.69 -4.96 -2.11
C VAL A 290 5.35 -5.04 -1.39
N VAL A 291 4.46 -4.09 -1.67
CA VAL A 291 3.05 -4.14 -1.25
C VAL A 291 2.21 -4.35 -2.50
N ALA A 292 1.55 -5.51 -2.60
CA ALA A 292 0.80 -5.91 -3.78
C ALA A 292 -0.70 -6.08 -3.45
N LEU A 293 -1.51 -5.17 -4.01
CA LEU A 293 -2.97 -5.27 -3.97
C LEU A 293 -3.42 -6.05 -5.21
N ALA A 294 -3.34 -7.37 -5.11
CA ALA A 294 -3.29 -8.30 -6.25
C ALA A 294 -4.43 -9.32 -6.23
N GLY A 295 -5.67 -8.83 -6.25
CA GLY A 295 -6.86 -9.66 -6.49
C GLY A 295 -6.95 -10.16 -7.93
N ASN A 296 -7.69 -11.26 -8.15
CA ASN A 296 -7.92 -11.81 -9.49
C ASN A 296 -9.15 -11.21 -10.19
N TYR A 297 -9.84 -10.27 -9.55
CA TYR A 297 -11.05 -9.64 -10.07
C TYR A 297 -10.97 -8.12 -9.90
N LEU A 298 -11.51 -7.40 -10.89
CA LEU A 298 -11.65 -5.94 -10.88
C LEU A 298 -13.08 -5.57 -11.26
N LEU A 299 -13.58 -4.44 -10.77
CA LEU A 299 -14.89 -3.94 -11.15
C LEU A 299 -14.92 -3.63 -12.66
N ASP A 300 -15.97 -4.09 -13.34
CA ASP A 300 -16.18 -3.75 -14.76
C ASP A 300 -16.97 -2.45 -14.88
N LEU A 301 -16.24 -1.39 -15.23
CA LEU A 301 -16.79 -0.04 -15.41
C LEU A 301 -17.20 0.24 -16.87
N SER A 302 -17.40 -0.79 -17.69
CA SER A 302 -17.87 -0.61 -19.06
C SER A 302 -19.23 0.11 -19.07
N PRO A 303 -19.37 1.24 -19.79
CA PRO A 303 -20.65 1.99 -19.85
C PRO A 303 -21.75 1.24 -20.61
N TYR A 304 -21.39 0.18 -21.34
CA TYR A 304 -22.34 -0.70 -22.01
C TYR A 304 -22.88 -1.79 -21.08
N SER A 305 -22.26 -1.98 -19.91
CA SER A 305 -22.75 -2.95 -18.92
C SER A 305 -24.00 -2.39 -18.25
N ARG A 306 -25.13 -3.07 -18.44
CA ARG A 306 -26.38 -2.79 -17.72
C ARG A 306 -26.47 -3.53 -16.37
N VAL A 307 -25.46 -4.35 -16.06
CA VAL A 307 -25.43 -5.23 -14.88
C VAL A 307 -24.13 -4.98 -14.11
N LEU A 308 -24.20 -5.03 -12.78
CA LEU A 308 -23.01 -4.99 -11.93
C LEU A 308 -22.23 -6.30 -12.08
N GLN A 309 -21.00 -6.21 -12.59
CA GLN A 309 -20.15 -7.37 -12.85
C GLN A 309 -18.67 -7.07 -12.57
N VAL A 310 -17.89 -8.10 -12.33
CA VAL A 310 -16.41 -8.02 -12.26
C VAL A 310 -15.79 -8.69 -13.48
N LYS A 311 -14.59 -8.23 -13.85
CA LYS A 311 -13.76 -8.90 -14.87
C LYS A 311 -12.59 -9.61 -14.20
N LYS A 312 -12.15 -10.72 -14.80
CA LYS A 312 -10.95 -11.44 -14.36
C LYS A 312 -9.70 -10.68 -14.77
N VAL A 313 -8.75 -10.58 -13.85
CA VAL A 313 -7.40 -10.05 -14.13
C VAL A 313 -6.65 -11.03 -15.02
N LYS A 314 -6.11 -10.52 -16.12
CA LYS A 314 -5.23 -11.28 -17.02
C LYS A 314 -3.80 -10.82 -16.84
N ASN A 315 -2.87 -11.77 -16.90
CA ASN A 315 -1.44 -11.52 -16.79
C ASN A 315 -1.06 -10.65 -15.57
N GLY A 316 -1.70 -10.88 -14.41
CA GLY A 316 -1.37 -10.22 -13.15
C GLY A 316 -0.19 -10.87 -12.43
N LEU A 317 -0.14 -10.78 -11.09
CA LEU A 317 0.93 -11.33 -10.27
C LEU A 317 0.73 -12.79 -9.83
N ALA A 318 -0.39 -13.42 -10.17
CA ALA A 318 -0.75 -14.75 -9.63
C ALA A 318 0.38 -15.79 -9.78
N ASP A 319 1.01 -15.88 -10.95
CA ASP A 319 2.11 -16.85 -11.18
C ASP A 319 3.36 -16.49 -10.38
N LEU A 320 3.67 -15.20 -10.26
CA LEU A 320 4.82 -14.69 -9.51
C LEU A 320 4.65 -15.00 -8.02
N LEU A 321 3.50 -14.65 -7.45
CA LEU A 321 3.18 -14.88 -6.04
C LEU A 321 3.13 -16.39 -5.72
N SER A 322 2.59 -17.21 -6.64
CA SER A 322 2.55 -18.67 -6.49
C SER A 322 3.97 -19.28 -6.40
N SER A 323 4.95 -18.68 -7.07
CA SER A 323 6.35 -19.09 -6.95
C SER A 323 6.96 -18.79 -5.58
N TYR A 324 6.50 -17.71 -4.94
CA TYR A 324 6.87 -17.38 -3.57
C TYR A 324 6.11 -18.21 -2.54
N GLY A 325 5.01 -18.86 -2.93
CA GLY A 325 4.19 -19.69 -2.05
C GLY A 325 2.86 -19.04 -1.67
N ILE A 326 2.49 -17.91 -2.27
CA ILE A 326 1.20 -17.26 -2.04
C ILE A 326 0.32 -17.45 -3.28
N LYS A 327 -0.74 -18.25 -3.17
CA LYS A 327 -1.70 -18.48 -4.26
C LYS A 327 -2.94 -17.62 -4.07
N VAL A 328 -3.21 -16.76 -5.05
CA VAL A 328 -4.44 -15.97 -5.15
C VAL A 328 -5.52 -16.80 -5.83
N GLY A 329 -6.65 -17.03 -5.16
CA GLY A 329 -7.74 -17.89 -5.63
C GLY A 329 -8.53 -17.28 -6.80
N GLN A 330 -9.08 -18.15 -7.65
CA GLN A 330 -9.92 -17.79 -8.81
C GLN A 330 -11.41 -17.81 -8.43
N SER A 331 -11.72 -17.15 -7.32
CA SER A 331 -13.06 -16.98 -6.77
C SER A 331 -13.12 -15.68 -5.98
N LEU A 332 -14.33 -15.22 -5.71
CA LEU A 332 -14.64 -14.14 -4.79
C LEU A 332 -15.04 -14.72 -3.44
N VAL A 333 -14.66 -14.04 -2.36
CA VAL A 333 -15.15 -14.33 -1.00
C VAL A 333 -16.45 -13.57 -0.76
N LEU A 334 -17.44 -14.29 -0.26
CA LEU A 334 -18.68 -13.76 0.28
C LEU A 334 -18.70 -14.04 1.78
N ASP A 335 -19.27 -13.14 2.57
CA ASP A 335 -19.34 -13.28 4.02
C ASP A 335 -20.69 -12.79 4.56
N LYS A 336 -21.22 -13.44 5.60
CA LYS A 336 -22.36 -12.91 6.35
C LYS A 336 -21.98 -11.69 7.20
N GLN A 337 -20.72 -11.58 7.60
CA GLN A 337 -20.17 -10.35 8.19
C GLN A 337 -19.88 -9.33 7.09
N ASN A 338 -20.97 -8.65 6.76
CA ASN A 338 -21.23 -7.70 5.69
C ASN A 338 -20.93 -6.22 5.84
N GLU A 339 -20.74 -5.49 4.74
CA GLU A 339 -21.23 -4.12 4.64
C GLU A 339 -22.42 -3.97 3.68
N PRO A 340 -23.41 -3.11 4.03
CA PRO A 340 -24.54 -2.84 3.17
C PRO A 340 -24.13 -2.01 1.95
N PHE A 341 -24.69 -2.36 0.80
CA PHE A 341 -24.48 -1.70 -0.48
C PHE A 341 -25.75 -0.92 -0.87
N PRO A 342 -25.64 0.39 -1.18
CA PRO A 342 -26.79 1.18 -1.60
C PRO A 342 -27.18 0.82 -3.04
N ILE A 343 -28.39 0.28 -3.21
CA ILE A 343 -28.95 -0.04 -4.53
C ILE A 343 -30.21 0.78 -4.80
N PRO A 344 -30.34 1.41 -5.99
CA PRO A 344 -31.60 2.03 -6.38
C PRO A 344 -32.62 0.93 -6.70
N VAL A 345 -33.76 0.96 -6.02
CA VAL A 345 -34.91 0.09 -6.28
C VAL A 345 -36.08 0.93 -6.76
N THR A 346 -36.76 0.49 -7.82
CA THR A 346 -37.97 1.15 -8.30
C THR A 346 -39.18 0.59 -7.57
N ARG A 347 -39.90 1.45 -6.87
CA ARG A 347 -41.17 1.14 -6.21
C ARG A 347 -42.32 1.76 -7.00
N ASN A 348 -43.32 0.96 -7.34
CA ASN A 348 -44.55 1.45 -7.96
C ASN A 348 -45.57 1.77 -6.87
N LEU A 349 -45.91 3.05 -6.72
CA LEU A 349 -46.94 3.55 -5.82
C LEU A 349 -48.18 3.92 -6.64
N GLY A 350 -49.02 2.93 -6.93
CA GLY A 350 -50.31 3.16 -7.60
C GLY A 350 -50.20 3.81 -8.99
N GLY A 351 -49.19 3.45 -9.78
CA GLY A 351 -48.95 4.00 -11.12
C GLY A 351 -47.80 5.00 -11.19
N LEU A 352 -47.32 5.52 -10.05
CA LEU A 352 -46.13 6.37 -9.96
C LEU A 352 -44.90 5.52 -9.62
N GLN A 353 -43.92 5.50 -10.52
CA GLN A 353 -42.62 4.85 -10.26
C GLN A 353 -41.71 5.82 -9.49
N VAL A 354 -41.37 5.46 -8.25
CA VAL A 354 -40.42 6.20 -7.41
C VAL A 354 -39.16 5.36 -7.25
N GLN A 355 -37.99 5.97 -7.45
CA GLN A 355 -36.71 5.34 -7.14
C GLN A 355 -36.35 5.63 -5.69
N GLU A 356 -36.14 4.58 -4.92
CA GLU A 356 -35.68 4.63 -3.54
C GLU A 356 -34.31 3.97 -3.43
N ILE A 357 -33.40 4.51 -2.62
CA ILE A 357 -32.12 3.84 -2.34
C ILE A 357 -32.34 2.91 -1.16
N ARG A 358 -32.18 1.61 -1.38
CA ARG A 358 -32.23 0.60 -0.33
C ARG A 358 -30.82 0.13 0.01
N MET A 359 -30.52 0.06 1.31
CA MET A 359 -29.30 -0.54 1.83
C MET A 359 -29.50 -2.05 1.91
N LEU A 360 -28.79 -2.80 1.06
CA LEU A 360 -28.86 -4.26 1.02
C LEU A 360 -27.57 -4.84 1.60
N ASP A 361 -27.68 -5.78 2.54
CA ASP A 361 -26.53 -6.58 2.99
C ASP A 361 -25.89 -7.26 1.77
N TYR A 362 -24.64 -6.89 1.50
CA TYR A 362 -23.93 -7.27 0.29
C TYR A 362 -22.70 -8.12 0.63
N PRO A 363 -22.81 -9.46 0.61
CA PRO A 363 -21.78 -10.38 1.08
C PRO A 363 -20.39 -10.23 0.46
N PHE A 364 -20.28 -9.62 -0.72
CA PHE A 364 -18.98 -9.34 -1.36
C PHE A 364 -18.18 -8.21 -0.70
N PHE A 365 -18.80 -7.42 0.19
CA PHE A 365 -18.13 -6.39 0.97
C PHE A 365 -17.81 -6.97 2.34
N VAL A 366 -16.77 -7.81 2.38
CA VAL A 366 -16.41 -8.56 3.59
C VAL A 366 -15.90 -7.58 4.65
N ASP A 367 -16.63 -7.47 5.76
CA ASP A 367 -16.25 -6.62 6.89
C ASP A 367 -15.35 -7.40 7.85
N VAL A 368 -14.04 -7.14 7.81
CA VAL A 368 -13.07 -7.77 8.71
C VAL A 368 -12.94 -6.91 9.96
N ARG A 369 -13.36 -7.43 11.12
CA ARG A 369 -13.21 -6.79 12.45
C ARG A 369 -12.03 -7.42 13.21
N GLY A 370 -11.73 -6.93 14.42
CA GLY A 370 -10.57 -7.36 15.21
C GLY A 370 -10.44 -8.87 15.51
N ASN A 371 -11.49 -9.68 15.34
CA ASN A 371 -11.43 -11.15 15.44
C ASN A 371 -10.91 -11.84 14.16
N GLY A 372 -10.90 -11.13 13.04
CA GLY A 372 -10.30 -11.53 11.77
C GLY A 372 -8.96 -10.85 11.49
N MET A 373 -8.41 -10.10 12.46
CA MET A 373 -7.14 -9.39 12.34
C MET A 373 -6.08 -9.97 13.28
N ASP A 374 -4.84 -9.96 12.81
CA ASP A 374 -3.69 -10.32 13.64
C ASP A 374 -3.36 -9.20 14.64
N LYS A 375 -3.49 -9.48 15.94
CA LYS A 375 -3.37 -8.45 16.99
C LYS A 375 -1.92 -8.00 17.25
N ASP A 376 -0.94 -8.80 16.82
CA ASP A 376 0.47 -8.51 17.02
C ASP A 376 1.08 -7.77 15.83
N SER A 377 0.40 -7.80 14.68
CA SER A 377 0.82 -7.09 13.48
C SER A 377 0.57 -5.59 13.59
N PRO A 378 1.61 -4.74 13.49
CA PRO A 378 1.43 -3.29 13.49
C PRO A 378 0.64 -2.79 12.27
N ILE A 379 0.46 -3.63 11.25
CA ILE A 379 -0.33 -3.29 10.06
C ILE A 379 -1.82 -3.15 10.39
N VAL A 380 -2.34 -4.03 11.25
CA VAL A 380 -3.80 -4.18 11.48
C VAL A 380 -4.22 -4.08 12.95
N ALA A 381 -3.30 -4.15 13.91
CA ALA A 381 -3.60 -4.17 15.35
C ALA A 381 -4.47 -2.98 15.83
N ASN A 382 -4.38 -1.83 15.14
CA ASN A 382 -5.06 -0.59 15.50
C ASN A 382 -6.24 -0.24 14.59
N LEU A 383 -6.59 -1.11 13.65
CA LEU A 383 -7.73 -0.90 12.77
C LEU A 383 -8.98 -1.48 13.43
N PRO A 384 -10.07 -0.70 13.60
CA PRO A 384 -11.31 -1.25 14.16
C PRO A 384 -11.99 -2.23 13.20
N ALA A 385 -11.93 -1.94 11.90
CA ALA A 385 -12.44 -2.78 10.82
C ALA A 385 -11.76 -2.45 9.49
N VAL A 386 -11.72 -3.39 8.55
CA VAL A 386 -11.30 -3.19 7.14
C VAL A 386 -12.34 -3.87 6.25
N THR A 387 -12.91 -3.12 5.31
CA THR A 387 -13.90 -3.66 4.37
C THR A 387 -13.19 -4.11 3.10
N MET A 388 -13.25 -5.40 2.79
CA MET A 388 -12.61 -6.01 1.63
C MET A 388 -13.63 -6.24 0.51
N ASN A 389 -13.66 -5.34 -0.48
CA ASN A 389 -14.59 -5.41 -1.61
C ASN A 389 -14.07 -6.38 -2.69
N TRP A 390 -14.94 -7.30 -3.13
CA TRP A 390 -14.70 -8.26 -4.23
C TRP A 390 -13.34 -8.97 -4.14
N VAL A 391 -13.03 -9.43 -2.93
CA VAL A 391 -11.72 -10.01 -2.59
C VAL A 391 -11.57 -11.46 -3.02
N SER A 392 -10.39 -11.81 -3.55
CA SER A 392 -9.98 -13.18 -3.80
C SER A 392 -9.36 -13.81 -2.55
N PRO A 393 -9.64 -15.09 -2.24
CA PRO A 393 -9.01 -15.75 -1.11
C PRO A 393 -7.53 -16.02 -1.41
N LEU A 394 -6.70 -15.98 -0.39
CA LEU A 394 -5.28 -16.30 -0.43
C LEU A 394 -5.04 -17.67 0.21
N THR A 395 -4.05 -18.39 -0.30
CA THR A 395 -3.56 -19.63 0.32
C THR A 395 -2.03 -19.59 0.37
N ILE A 396 -1.46 -20.07 1.47
CA ILE A 396 -0.02 -20.08 1.70
C ILE A 396 0.45 -21.53 1.57
N ASP A 397 1.50 -21.74 0.79
CA ASP A 397 2.25 -23.00 0.68
C ASP A 397 3.32 -23.02 1.78
N PRO A 398 3.18 -23.86 2.83
CA PRO A 398 4.13 -23.91 3.93
C PRO A 398 5.53 -24.37 3.51
N ALA A 399 5.64 -25.21 2.46
CA ALA A 399 6.93 -25.71 2.01
C ALA A 399 7.76 -24.60 1.37
N LYS A 400 7.11 -23.75 0.56
CA LYS A 400 7.74 -22.57 -0.05
C LYS A 400 7.96 -21.43 0.94
N SER A 401 7.23 -21.41 2.05
CA SER A 401 7.29 -20.37 3.08
C SER A 401 8.16 -20.70 4.29
N LYS A 402 8.83 -21.86 4.26
CA LYS A 402 9.70 -22.32 5.34
C LYS A 402 10.81 -21.30 5.64
N GLY A 403 10.95 -20.95 6.91
CA GLY A 403 11.99 -20.01 7.38
C GLY A 403 11.66 -18.52 7.18
N ARG A 404 10.44 -18.19 6.72
CA ARG A 404 9.93 -16.81 6.71
C ARG A 404 8.99 -16.56 7.88
N LYS A 405 8.95 -15.32 8.35
CA LYS A 405 7.91 -14.84 9.26
C LYS A 405 6.67 -14.56 8.42
N VAL A 406 5.64 -15.39 8.58
CA VAL A 406 4.37 -15.29 7.84
C VAL A 406 3.28 -14.86 8.80
N VAL A 407 2.63 -13.72 8.52
CA VAL A 407 1.56 -13.17 9.36
C VAL A 407 0.28 -13.04 8.54
N ARG A 408 -0.79 -13.68 9.00
CA ARG A 408 -2.11 -13.66 8.37
C ARG A 408 -2.87 -12.41 8.80
N LEU A 409 -2.71 -11.33 8.04
CA LEU A 409 -3.19 -9.99 8.41
C LEU A 409 -4.72 -9.92 8.54
N LEU A 410 -5.43 -10.36 7.50
CA LEU A 410 -6.89 -10.28 7.42
C LEU A 410 -7.46 -11.64 7.05
N THR A 411 -8.44 -12.09 7.83
CA THR A 411 -9.18 -13.34 7.61
C THR A 411 -10.68 -13.04 7.75
N SER A 412 -11.48 -13.61 6.85
CA SER A 412 -12.93 -13.50 6.88
C SER A 412 -13.54 -14.23 8.09
N SER A 413 -14.85 -14.09 8.29
CA SER A 413 -15.58 -14.77 9.36
C SER A 413 -15.65 -16.29 9.13
N PRO A 414 -16.09 -17.10 10.12
CA PRO A 414 -16.37 -18.52 9.91
C PRO A 414 -17.50 -18.79 8.89
N ASP A 415 -18.38 -17.80 8.67
CA ASP A 415 -19.58 -17.92 7.84
C ASP A 415 -19.34 -17.48 6.38
N SER A 416 -18.08 -17.38 5.94
CA SER A 416 -17.73 -17.00 4.57
C SER A 416 -17.77 -18.17 3.60
N TRP A 417 -18.04 -17.90 2.32
CA TRP A 417 -18.01 -18.89 1.25
C TRP A 417 -17.45 -18.32 -0.05
N LEU A 418 -17.12 -19.21 -0.99
CA LEU A 418 -16.52 -18.85 -2.26
C LEU A 418 -17.52 -18.91 -3.41
N ARG A 419 -17.40 -17.98 -4.35
CA ARG A 419 -18.14 -17.99 -5.63
C ARG A 419 -17.23 -17.63 -6.79
N SER A 420 -17.26 -18.42 -7.86
CA SER A 420 -16.43 -18.17 -9.06
C SER A 420 -17.13 -17.35 -10.15
N SER A 421 -18.43 -17.12 -10.02
CA SER A 421 -19.21 -16.31 -10.97
C SER A 421 -18.77 -14.85 -10.93
N THR A 422 -18.69 -14.23 -12.11
CA THR A 422 -18.37 -12.81 -12.28
C THR A 422 -19.60 -11.90 -12.17
N ASN A 423 -20.80 -12.46 -12.14
CA ASN A 423 -22.04 -11.71 -11.94
C ASN A 423 -22.21 -11.42 -10.44
N ILE A 424 -22.05 -10.16 -10.07
CA ILE A 424 -22.13 -9.66 -8.68
C ILE A 424 -23.42 -8.85 -8.45
N GLN A 425 -24.37 -8.91 -9.38
CA GLN A 425 -25.69 -8.31 -9.24
C GLN A 425 -26.56 -9.13 -8.27
N PRO A 426 -27.17 -8.50 -7.25
CA PRO A 426 -28.17 -9.14 -6.41
C PRO A 426 -29.39 -9.62 -7.19
N ASP A 427 -29.80 -10.86 -6.98
CA ASP A 427 -31.06 -11.45 -7.47
C ASP A 427 -32.04 -11.56 -6.30
N LEU A 428 -32.76 -10.46 -6.03
CA LEU A 428 -33.72 -10.37 -4.92
C LEU A 428 -35.01 -11.14 -5.18
N GLN A 429 -35.28 -11.54 -6.44
CA GLN A 429 -36.44 -12.39 -6.74
C GLN A 429 -36.19 -13.81 -6.26
N ARG A 430 -34.98 -14.32 -6.51
CA ARG A 430 -34.60 -15.68 -6.12
C ARG A 430 -34.08 -15.77 -4.68
N TYR A 431 -33.41 -14.72 -4.20
CA TYR A 431 -32.81 -14.67 -2.87
C TYR A 431 -33.20 -13.36 -2.15
N PRO A 432 -34.40 -13.27 -1.55
CA PRO A 432 -34.95 -12.01 -1.04
C PRO A 432 -34.16 -11.32 0.08
N GLN A 433 -33.33 -12.07 0.81
CA GLN A 433 -32.54 -11.54 1.94
C GLN A 433 -31.24 -10.89 1.47
N GLU A 434 -30.34 -11.67 0.87
CA GLU A 434 -28.98 -11.22 0.51
C GLU A 434 -28.79 -11.01 -1.00
N GLY A 435 -29.75 -11.41 -1.83
CA GLY A 435 -29.63 -11.39 -3.29
C GLY A 435 -28.68 -12.44 -3.88
N PHE A 436 -28.13 -13.34 -3.05
CA PHE A 436 -27.19 -14.36 -3.49
C PHE A 436 -27.48 -15.74 -2.88
N ALA A 437 -27.05 -16.78 -3.59
CA ALA A 437 -27.16 -18.15 -3.09
C ALA A 437 -26.25 -18.34 -1.86
N PRO A 438 -26.76 -18.92 -0.76
CA PRO A 438 -25.94 -19.21 0.42
C PRO A 438 -24.88 -20.26 0.09
N GLY A 439 -23.71 -20.13 0.72
CA GLY A 439 -22.60 -21.05 0.56
C GLY A 439 -22.91 -22.45 1.10
N ARG A 440 -22.53 -23.50 0.34
CA ARG A 440 -22.63 -24.89 0.79
C ARG A 440 -21.51 -25.31 1.76
N LYS A 441 -20.38 -24.60 1.72
CA LYS A 441 -19.19 -24.86 2.56
C LYS A 441 -18.71 -23.53 3.12
N MET A 442 -19.12 -23.23 4.34
CA MET A 442 -18.70 -22.04 5.05
C MET A 442 -17.37 -22.29 5.77
N LYS A 443 -16.42 -21.36 5.64
CA LYS A 443 -15.16 -21.36 6.37
C LYS A 443 -14.49 -20.00 6.29
N ARG A 444 -13.55 -19.78 7.20
CA ARG A 444 -12.62 -18.64 7.13
C ARG A 444 -11.75 -18.70 5.87
N GLU A 445 -11.62 -17.57 5.20
CA GLU A 445 -10.75 -17.35 4.06
C GLU A 445 -9.70 -16.28 4.40
N LEU A 446 -8.45 -16.54 4.04
CA LEU A 446 -7.37 -15.56 4.20
C LEU A 446 -7.51 -14.48 3.10
N LEU A 447 -7.47 -13.21 3.48
CA LEU A 447 -7.70 -12.07 2.58
C LEU A 447 -6.45 -11.23 2.37
N ALA A 448 -5.57 -11.16 3.37
CA ALA A 448 -4.29 -10.47 3.29
C ALA A 448 -3.22 -11.16 4.14
N VAL A 449 -1.97 -11.12 3.68
CA VAL A 449 -0.80 -11.74 4.34
C VAL A 449 0.41 -10.81 4.23
N SER A 450 1.27 -10.82 5.25
CA SER A 450 2.62 -10.29 5.15
C SER A 450 3.64 -11.40 5.38
N GLU A 451 4.75 -11.35 4.62
CA GLU A 451 5.86 -12.26 4.73
C GLU A 451 7.18 -11.48 4.79
N GLN A 452 8.07 -11.90 5.70
CA GLN A 452 9.42 -11.37 5.81
C GLN A 452 10.43 -12.52 5.84
N GLY A 453 11.50 -12.42 5.04
CA GLY A 453 12.57 -13.40 5.04
C GLY A 453 13.18 -13.64 3.65
N VAL A 454 13.73 -14.83 3.44
CA VAL A 454 14.40 -15.21 2.19
C VAL A 454 13.37 -15.76 1.19
N PHE A 455 13.31 -15.14 0.01
CA PHE A 455 12.50 -15.56 -1.14
C PHE A 455 13.39 -16.12 -2.24
N ASN A 456 12.87 -17.08 -3.01
CA ASN A 456 13.51 -17.57 -4.22
C ASN A 456 12.92 -16.84 -5.43
N SER A 457 13.76 -16.42 -6.37
CA SER A 457 13.34 -15.69 -7.56
C SER A 457 12.49 -16.57 -8.48
N TYR A 458 11.41 -16.01 -9.02
CA TYR A 458 10.63 -16.63 -10.09
C TYR A 458 11.44 -16.88 -11.35
N PHE A 459 12.50 -16.08 -11.56
CA PHE A 459 13.41 -16.14 -12.70
C PHE A 459 14.71 -16.88 -12.38
N ALA A 460 14.85 -17.53 -11.23
CA ALA A 460 16.07 -18.26 -10.86
C ALA A 460 16.48 -19.30 -11.90
N ASP A 461 15.49 -20.00 -12.46
CA ASP A 461 15.64 -21.09 -13.44
C ASP A 461 14.89 -20.81 -14.75
N ARG A 462 14.52 -19.55 -15.00
CA ARG A 462 13.85 -19.13 -16.24
C ARG A 462 14.78 -18.27 -17.10
N PRO A 463 14.54 -18.18 -18.42
CA PRO A 463 15.27 -17.26 -19.28
C PRO A 463 15.19 -15.82 -18.75
N ASP A 464 16.32 -15.13 -18.69
CA ASP A 464 16.39 -13.71 -18.31
C ASP A 464 15.70 -12.86 -19.40
N PRO A 465 14.56 -12.19 -19.09
CA PRO A 465 13.83 -11.40 -20.07
C PRO A 465 14.68 -10.30 -20.71
N ARG A 466 15.70 -9.80 -20.00
CA ARG A 466 16.64 -8.79 -20.53
C ARG A 466 17.53 -9.36 -21.63
N GLN A 467 17.95 -10.61 -21.49
CA GLN A 467 18.75 -11.28 -22.52
C GLN A 467 17.90 -11.60 -23.75
N VAL A 468 16.68 -12.11 -23.53
CA VAL A 468 15.74 -12.41 -24.62
C VAL A 468 15.44 -11.15 -25.44
N GLU A 469 15.22 -10.01 -24.79
CA GLU A 469 14.95 -8.75 -25.51
C GLU A 469 16.18 -8.25 -26.27
N ARG A 470 17.38 -8.28 -25.66
CA ARG A 470 18.63 -7.93 -26.35
C ARG A 470 18.88 -8.80 -27.57
N GLU A 471 18.62 -10.09 -27.49
CA GLU A 471 18.78 -11.01 -28.63
C GLU A 471 17.81 -10.69 -29.78
N LYS A 472 16.55 -10.34 -29.45
CA LYS A 472 15.58 -9.89 -30.47
C LYS A 472 16.04 -8.61 -31.15
N GLU A 473 16.53 -7.64 -30.40
CA GLU A 473 17.04 -6.38 -30.95
C GLU A 473 18.25 -6.60 -31.87
N ILE A 474 19.20 -7.44 -31.46
CA ILE A 474 20.38 -7.77 -32.27
C ILE A 474 19.94 -8.45 -33.58
N LYS A 475 19.01 -9.41 -33.52
CA LYS A 475 18.47 -10.07 -34.72
C LYS A 475 17.73 -9.09 -35.62
N ALA A 476 16.93 -8.19 -35.05
CA ALA A 476 16.22 -7.15 -35.80
C ALA A 476 17.18 -6.16 -36.47
N ALA A 477 18.25 -5.75 -35.77
CA ALA A 477 19.28 -4.88 -36.31
C ALA A 477 20.10 -5.56 -37.42
N ALA A 478 20.40 -6.86 -37.27
CA ALA A 478 21.07 -7.65 -38.31
C ALA A 478 20.19 -7.81 -39.56
N ALA A 479 18.91 -8.13 -39.39
CA ALA A 479 17.94 -8.23 -40.49
C ALA A 479 17.72 -6.89 -41.21
N ALA A 480 17.69 -5.77 -40.48
CA ALA A 480 17.58 -4.43 -41.04
C ALA A 480 18.82 -4.04 -41.87
N LYS A 481 20.03 -4.45 -41.44
CA LYS A 481 21.27 -4.24 -42.21
C LYS A 481 21.32 -5.05 -43.50
N SER A 482 20.67 -6.22 -43.55
CA SER A 482 20.56 -7.02 -44.78
C SER A 482 19.49 -6.53 -45.77
N ALA A 483 18.56 -5.64 -45.37
CA ALA A 483 17.36 -5.33 -46.16
C ALA A 483 17.45 -4.10 -47.09
N LYS A 484 18.37 -3.12 -46.90
CA LYS A 484 18.80 -2.13 -47.92
C LYS A 484 19.78 -1.09 -47.39
N GLY A 485 20.71 -0.68 -48.26
CA GLY A 485 21.63 0.44 -48.04
C GLY A 485 20.95 1.81 -48.00
N LYS A 486 21.61 2.72 -47.28
CA LYS A 486 21.41 4.19 -47.17
C LYS A 486 19.99 4.70 -46.85
N ALA A 487 19.92 5.41 -45.72
CA ALA A 487 18.85 6.27 -45.20
C ALA A 487 17.68 5.58 -44.48
N ALA A 488 17.82 5.43 -43.15
CA ALA A 488 17.02 6.17 -42.17
C ALA A 488 17.52 5.80 -40.77
N SER A 489 18.18 6.76 -40.11
CA SER A 489 18.42 6.77 -38.68
C SER A 489 17.09 6.86 -37.93
N ARG A 490 16.34 5.75 -37.85
CA ARG A 490 15.44 5.56 -36.71
C ARG A 490 16.35 5.40 -35.52
N GLN A 491 16.35 6.39 -34.62
CA GLN A 491 16.85 6.22 -33.25
C GLN A 491 16.14 4.99 -32.67
N GLN A 492 16.77 3.82 -32.78
CA GLN A 492 16.42 2.66 -31.99
C GLN A 492 16.64 3.11 -30.55
N LYS A 493 15.54 3.27 -29.79
CA LYS A 493 15.61 3.35 -28.33
C LYS A 493 16.32 2.06 -27.91
N THR A 494 17.62 2.13 -27.64
CA THR A 494 18.33 1.06 -26.96
C THR A 494 17.62 0.89 -25.62
N VAL A 495 17.01 -0.27 -25.40
CA VAL A 495 16.34 -0.53 -24.12
C VAL A 495 17.45 -0.59 -23.07
N ASN A 496 17.49 0.42 -22.20
CA ASN A 496 18.52 0.61 -21.19
C ASN A 496 18.32 -0.41 -20.05
N LEU A 497 18.66 -1.67 -20.32
CA LEU A 497 18.38 -2.80 -19.44
C LEU A 497 19.41 -2.92 -18.31
N PRO A 498 19.00 -3.33 -17.10
CA PRO A 498 19.89 -3.59 -15.98
C PRO A 498 20.97 -4.62 -16.31
N LEU A 499 22.18 -4.35 -15.82
CA LEU A 499 23.33 -5.22 -16.00
C LEU A 499 23.48 -6.22 -14.85
N GLY A 500 24.12 -7.35 -15.14
CA GLY A 500 24.46 -8.39 -14.17
C GLY A 500 23.47 -9.54 -14.08
N PRO A 501 23.86 -10.62 -13.38
CA PRO A 501 23.08 -11.86 -13.31
C PRO A 501 21.74 -11.67 -12.59
N VAL A 502 20.81 -12.59 -12.86
CA VAL A 502 19.54 -12.69 -12.13
C VAL A 502 19.85 -13.04 -10.68
N ILE A 503 19.35 -12.24 -9.75
CA ILE A 503 19.48 -12.51 -8.32
C ILE A 503 18.53 -13.66 -8.00
N LYS A 504 19.07 -14.81 -7.60
CA LYS A 504 18.29 -16.05 -7.40
C LYS A 504 17.57 -16.11 -6.05
N LYS A 505 18.08 -15.41 -5.04
CA LYS A 505 17.55 -15.41 -3.67
C LYS A 505 17.62 -14.03 -3.04
N SER A 506 16.62 -13.68 -2.24
CA SER A 506 16.63 -12.43 -1.48
C SER A 506 17.40 -12.54 -0.17
N PRO A 507 17.91 -11.43 0.39
CA PRO A 507 18.26 -11.32 1.80
C PRO A 507 17.05 -11.53 2.71
N ALA A 508 17.29 -11.81 4.00
CA ALA A 508 16.25 -11.98 5.02
C ALA A 508 15.44 -10.70 5.31
N ALA A 509 15.94 -9.53 4.91
CA ALA A 509 15.26 -8.25 5.07
C ALA A 509 14.12 -8.01 4.06
N ALA A 510 13.98 -8.87 3.03
CA ALA A 510 12.91 -8.72 2.04
C ALA A 510 11.54 -8.84 2.72
N ARG A 511 10.62 -7.95 2.34
CA ARG A 511 9.25 -7.88 2.86
C ARG A 511 8.24 -7.92 1.72
N LEU A 512 7.17 -8.66 1.90
CA LEU A 512 6.09 -8.77 0.93
C LEU A 512 4.76 -8.68 1.67
N VAL A 513 3.89 -7.75 1.26
CA VAL A 513 2.48 -7.72 1.65
C VAL A 513 1.65 -8.07 0.43
N VAL A 514 0.73 -9.02 0.56
CA VAL A 514 -0.22 -9.38 -0.49
C VAL A 514 -1.63 -9.24 0.04
N VAL A 515 -2.46 -8.50 -0.70
CA VAL A 515 -3.89 -8.31 -0.43
C VAL A 515 -4.68 -8.85 -1.61
N GLY A 516 -5.71 -9.65 -1.34
CA GLY A 516 -6.52 -10.32 -2.35
C GLY A 516 -7.47 -9.43 -3.16
N SER A 517 -7.39 -8.11 -3.02
CA SER A 517 -8.20 -7.13 -3.76
C SER A 517 -7.45 -5.81 -3.87
N SER A 518 -7.67 -5.08 -4.97
CA SER A 518 -7.38 -3.65 -5.08
C SER A 518 -8.63 -2.78 -5.01
N GLU A 519 -9.82 -3.37 -5.14
CA GLU A 519 -11.09 -2.62 -5.29
C GLU A 519 -11.50 -1.93 -3.98
N PHE A 520 -11.02 -2.39 -2.83
CA PHE A 520 -11.31 -1.76 -1.53
C PHE A 520 -10.76 -0.32 -1.38
N ILE A 521 -9.89 0.09 -2.29
CA ILE A 521 -9.34 1.46 -2.39
C ILE A 521 -9.62 2.10 -3.76
N ASP A 522 -10.48 1.51 -4.59
CA ASP A 522 -10.92 2.16 -5.81
C ASP A 522 -11.76 3.39 -5.46
N ASP A 523 -11.57 4.49 -6.19
CA ASP A 523 -12.19 5.78 -5.84
C ASP A 523 -13.72 5.71 -5.87
N ILE A 524 -14.31 4.90 -6.77
CA ILE A 524 -15.78 4.72 -6.84
C ILE A 524 -16.26 3.97 -5.60
N VAL A 525 -15.55 2.93 -5.20
CA VAL A 525 -15.88 2.12 -4.02
C VAL A 525 -15.72 2.93 -2.74
N LEU A 526 -14.65 3.72 -2.64
CA LEU A 526 -14.44 4.64 -1.52
C LEU A 526 -15.52 5.71 -1.47
N GLN A 527 -15.95 6.26 -2.61
CA GLN A 527 -17.04 7.25 -2.66
C GLN A 527 -18.38 6.65 -2.19
N ILE A 528 -18.67 5.40 -2.56
CA ILE A 528 -19.85 4.68 -2.05
C ILE A 528 -19.71 4.43 -0.55
N SER A 529 -18.53 4.03 -0.09
CA SER A 529 -18.28 3.81 1.34
C SER A 529 -18.41 5.11 2.15
N ARG A 530 -17.99 6.25 1.59
CA ARG A 530 -18.13 7.57 2.20
C ARG A 530 -19.59 8.00 2.40
N SER A 531 -20.49 7.62 1.49
CA SER A 531 -21.90 7.97 1.61
C SER A 531 -22.64 7.10 2.63
N THR A 532 -22.12 5.91 2.95
CA THR A 532 -22.74 4.98 3.90
C THR A 532 -22.13 5.07 5.31
N SER A 533 -20.82 5.32 5.43
CA SER A 533 -20.12 5.44 6.72
C SER A 533 -18.80 6.22 6.61
N HIS A 534 -18.66 7.30 7.38
CA HIS A 534 -17.45 8.14 7.39
C HIS A 534 -16.18 7.38 7.82
N ASP A 535 -16.25 6.51 8.83
CA ASP A 535 -15.03 5.89 9.39
C ASP A 535 -14.43 4.78 8.50
N ARG A 536 -15.22 4.16 7.62
CA ARG A 536 -14.83 2.90 6.95
C ARG A 536 -13.84 3.09 5.81
N PHE A 537 -14.06 4.11 4.98
CA PHE A 537 -13.13 4.41 3.90
C PHE A 537 -11.75 4.81 4.46
N LEU A 538 -11.73 5.53 5.59
CA LEU A 538 -10.50 5.91 6.29
C LEU A 538 -9.71 4.69 6.78
N ASN A 539 -10.39 3.65 7.26
CA ASN A 539 -9.72 2.43 7.70
C ASN A 539 -9.06 1.67 6.54
N ASN A 540 -9.71 1.60 5.38
CA ASN A 540 -9.15 0.99 4.17
C ASN A 540 -7.89 1.73 3.71
N MET A 541 -7.90 3.06 3.76
CA MET A 541 -6.72 3.87 3.44
C MET A 541 -5.61 3.70 4.48
N SER A 542 -5.99 3.65 5.76
CA SER A 542 -5.06 3.42 6.88
C SER A 542 -4.39 2.05 6.78
N PHE A 543 -5.11 1.02 6.33
CA PHE A 543 -4.54 -0.32 6.10
C PHE A 543 -3.41 -0.29 5.07
N VAL A 544 -3.59 0.42 3.96
CA VAL A 544 -2.54 0.57 2.94
C VAL A 544 -1.37 1.40 3.47
N GLN A 545 -1.65 2.49 4.18
CA GLN A 545 -0.61 3.30 4.82
C GLN A 545 0.21 2.48 5.82
N ASN A 546 -0.44 1.75 6.73
CA ASN A 546 0.25 0.90 7.71
C ASN A 546 1.07 -0.21 7.02
N SER A 547 0.58 -0.74 5.89
CA SER A 547 1.32 -1.72 5.08
C SER A 547 2.60 -1.13 4.49
N VAL A 548 2.54 0.14 4.06
CA VAL A 548 3.70 0.88 3.56
C VAL A 548 4.65 1.26 4.69
N ASP A 549 4.14 1.75 5.82
CA ASP A 549 4.93 2.09 7.01
C ASP A 549 5.72 0.88 7.51
N TRP A 550 5.07 -0.28 7.60
CA TRP A 550 5.73 -1.54 7.95
C TRP A 550 6.78 -1.95 6.91
N ALA A 551 6.51 -1.70 5.63
CA ALA A 551 7.44 -2.00 4.55
C ALA A 551 8.70 -1.11 4.56
N VAL A 552 8.61 0.14 5.05
CA VAL A 552 9.76 1.06 5.21
C VAL A 552 10.48 0.99 6.56
N GLU A 553 10.04 0.12 7.48
CA GLU A 553 10.53 0.03 8.88
C GLU A 553 10.36 1.34 9.70
N ASP A 554 9.35 2.17 9.43
CA ASP A 554 9.07 3.35 10.28
C ASP A 554 8.14 2.95 11.43
N GLU A 555 8.69 2.19 12.39
CA GLU A 555 7.94 1.70 13.56
C GLU A 555 7.53 2.84 14.51
N ASP A 556 8.25 3.97 14.50
CA ASP A 556 7.97 5.14 15.36
C ASP A 556 6.62 5.79 15.02
N LEU A 557 6.29 5.94 13.73
CA LEU A 557 4.97 6.46 13.32
C LEU A 557 3.83 5.47 13.59
N LEU A 558 4.10 4.17 13.43
CA LEU A 558 3.12 3.10 13.69
C LEU A 558 2.72 3.06 15.17
N ALA A 559 3.70 3.22 16.08
CA ALA A 559 3.46 3.28 17.51
C ALA A 559 2.63 4.51 17.93
N ILE A 560 2.86 5.68 17.32
CA ILE A 560 2.10 6.90 17.64
C ILE A 560 0.67 6.82 17.09
N ARG A 561 0.47 6.28 15.88
CA ARG A 561 -0.87 6.06 15.32
C ARG A 561 -1.74 5.14 16.19
N SER A 562 -1.13 4.16 16.87
CA SER A 562 -1.80 3.18 17.75
C SER A 562 -2.54 3.77 18.94
N ARG A 563 -2.16 4.98 19.38
CA ARG A 563 -2.71 5.63 20.57
C ARG A 563 -3.96 6.47 20.28
N GLY A 564 -4.30 6.66 19.00
CA GLY A 564 -5.52 7.35 18.59
C GLY A 564 -6.76 6.54 18.97
N SER A 565 -7.64 7.14 19.78
CA SER A 565 -8.91 6.56 20.22
C SER A 565 -9.87 6.34 19.04
N GLN A 566 -9.81 5.18 18.37
CA GLN A 566 -10.89 4.76 17.47
C GLN A 566 -11.92 3.89 18.21
N SER A 567 -13.20 4.13 17.95
CA SER A 567 -14.29 3.33 18.52
C SER A 567 -14.17 1.90 18.03
N ARG A 568 -13.93 0.95 18.95
CA ARG A 568 -13.99 -0.48 18.64
C ARG A 568 -15.42 -0.83 18.25
N LEU A 569 -15.61 -1.26 17.00
CA LEU A 569 -16.91 -1.74 16.54
C LEU A 569 -17.24 -3.04 17.26
N LEU A 570 -18.46 -3.13 17.81
CA LEU A 570 -18.95 -4.33 18.46
C LEU A 570 -19.09 -5.45 17.44
N ILE A 571 -18.86 -6.70 17.85
CA ILE A 571 -19.06 -7.88 17.00
C ILE A 571 -20.58 -8.10 16.88
N PRO A 572 -21.12 -8.40 15.68
CA PRO A 572 -22.55 -8.68 15.56
C PRO A 572 -22.88 -9.98 16.30
N LEU A 573 -23.92 -9.96 17.13
CA LEU A 573 -24.35 -11.13 17.88
C LEU A 573 -25.09 -12.10 16.96
N THR A 574 -24.88 -13.39 17.17
CA THR A 574 -25.75 -14.41 16.56
C THR A 574 -27.15 -14.34 17.18
N ARG A 575 -28.19 -14.81 16.46
CA ARG A 575 -29.58 -14.78 16.96
C ARG A 575 -29.74 -15.47 18.33
N GLN A 576 -29.00 -16.56 18.57
CA GLN A 576 -29.03 -17.26 19.86
C GLN A 576 -28.41 -16.42 20.98
N GLN A 577 -27.31 -15.71 20.70
CA GLN A 577 -26.69 -14.82 21.69
C GLN A 577 -27.57 -13.61 21.98
N GLU A 578 -28.21 -13.03 20.96
CA GLU A 578 -29.15 -11.93 21.13
C GLU A 578 -30.30 -12.34 22.06
N ILE A 579 -30.94 -13.48 21.79
CA ILE A 579 -32.02 -14.03 22.64
C ILE A 579 -31.51 -14.29 24.06
N PHE A 580 -30.32 -14.88 24.22
CA PHE A 580 -29.75 -15.13 25.55
C PHE A 580 -29.56 -13.84 26.35
N TRP A 581 -28.96 -12.80 25.75
CA TRP A 581 -28.74 -11.51 26.41
C TRP A 581 -30.06 -10.80 26.71
N GLU A 582 -31.04 -10.91 25.81
CA GLU A 582 -32.38 -10.35 26.02
C GLU A 582 -33.07 -11.00 27.22
N TRP A 583 -33.12 -12.34 27.27
CA TRP A 583 -33.71 -13.07 28.41
C TRP A 583 -32.94 -12.87 29.71
N LEU A 584 -31.62 -12.80 29.66
CA LEU A 584 -30.80 -12.52 30.84
C LEU A 584 -31.12 -11.14 31.40
N ASN A 585 -31.26 -10.12 30.55
CA ASN A 585 -31.65 -8.78 30.96
C ASN A 585 -33.06 -8.76 31.57
N TYR A 586 -34.03 -9.45 30.95
CA TYR A 586 -35.38 -9.56 31.52
C TYR A 586 -35.38 -10.28 32.86
N ALA A 587 -34.63 -11.38 33.00
CA ALA A 587 -34.49 -12.11 34.25
C ALA A 587 -33.84 -11.24 35.33
N ALA A 588 -32.78 -10.52 35.00
CA ALA A 588 -32.10 -9.60 35.92
C ALA A 588 -33.03 -8.46 36.39
N ALA A 589 -33.80 -7.88 35.47
CA ALA A 589 -34.78 -6.83 35.79
C ALA A 589 -35.89 -7.37 36.71
N LEU A 590 -36.42 -8.56 36.43
CA LEU A 590 -37.43 -9.22 37.26
C LEU A 590 -36.88 -9.53 38.66
N LEU A 591 -35.65 -10.05 38.74
CA LEU A 591 -34.99 -10.37 40.00
C LEU A 591 -34.75 -9.10 40.84
N ALA A 592 -34.33 -8.00 40.22
CA ALA A 592 -34.21 -6.71 40.88
C ALA A 592 -35.56 -6.21 41.45
N LEU A 593 -36.65 -6.37 40.70
CA LEU A 593 -38.00 -5.98 41.12
C LEU A 593 -38.49 -6.83 42.30
N VAL A 594 -38.22 -8.14 42.27
CA VAL A 594 -38.50 -9.06 43.38
C VAL A 594 -37.70 -8.67 44.62
N LEU A 595 -36.41 -8.35 44.49
CA LEU A 595 -35.57 -7.91 45.60
C LEU A 595 -36.07 -6.61 46.22
N VAL A 596 -36.45 -5.61 45.40
CA VAL A 596 -37.03 -4.35 45.88
C VAL A 596 -38.36 -4.59 46.59
N SER A 597 -39.21 -5.48 46.07
CA SER A 597 -40.49 -5.82 46.67
C SER A 597 -40.33 -6.56 48.01
N LEU A 598 -39.41 -7.53 48.08
CA LEU A 598 -39.05 -8.22 49.32
C LEU A 598 -38.48 -7.24 50.35
N TYR A 599 -37.57 -6.37 49.94
CA TYR A 599 -37.00 -5.35 50.82
C TYR A 599 -38.07 -4.39 51.35
N GLY A 600 -38.96 -3.90 50.48
CA GLY A 600 -40.09 -3.04 50.86
C GLY A 600 -41.08 -3.75 51.79
N GLY A 601 -41.38 -5.02 51.53
CA GLY A 601 -42.24 -5.85 52.38
C GLY A 601 -41.64 -6.10 53.77
N LEU A 602 -40.34 -6.41 53.84
CA LEU A 602 -39.61 -6.57 55.10
C LEU A 602 -39.53 -5.26 55.89
N ARG A 603 -39.41 -4.11 55.21
CA ARG A 603 -39.41 -2.79 55.84
C ARG A 603 -40.79 -2.44 56.40
N ARG A 604 -41.86 -2.64 55.63
CA ARG A 604 -43.25 -2.42 56.10
C ARG A 604 -43.59 -3.26 57.33
N ARG A 605 -43.10 -4.50 57.42
CA ARG A 605 -43.30 -5.34 58.61
C ARG A 605 -42.58 -4.82 59.87
N LYS A 606 -41.58 -3.95 59.72
CA LYS A 606 -40.87 -3.30 60.83
C LYS A 606 -41.42 -1.92 61.17
N GLU A 607 -42.37 -1.39 60.39
CA GLU A 607 -43.03 -0.12 60.68
C GLU A 607 -44.15 -0.37 61.70
N LYS A 608 -44.05 0.26 62.88
CA LYS A 608 -45.09 0.20 63.90
C LYS A 608 -46.29 1.05 63.42
N PRO A 609 -47.53 0.53 63.43
CA PRO A 609 -48.69 1.32 63.04
C PRO A 609 -48.81 2.53 63.96
N MET A 610 -49.03 3.72 63.38
CA MET A 610 -49.41 4.90 64.16
C MET A 610 -50.78 4.63 64.77
N ALA A 611 -50.89 4.77 66.09
CA ALA A 611 -52.18 4.80 66.75
C ALA A 611 -52.94 6.03 66.24
N LEU A 612 -54.09 5.80 65.61
CA LEU A 612 -55.02 6.88 65.29
C LEU A 612 -55.58 7.41 66.61
N ASP A 613 -55.38 8.71 66.84
CA ASP A 613 -55.96 9.42 67.97
C ASP A 613 -57.50 9.33 67.90
N PRO A 614 -58.21 8.85 68.94
CA PRO A 614 -59.66 8.70 68.90
C PRO A 614 -60.45 10.01 68.89
N GLN A 615 -59.79 11.18 68.84
CA GLN A 615 -60.45 12.47 68.73
C GLN A 615 -60.22 13.10 67.35
N ALA A 616 -60.97 12.64 66.36
CA ALA A 616 -61.20 13.32 65.08
C ALA A 616 -62.66 13.17 64.66
#